data_AF-A0A958CRF4-F1
#
_entry.id   AF-A0A958CRF4-F1
#
_cell.length_a   1.000
_cell.length_b   1.000
_cell.length_c   1.000
_cell.angle_alpha   90.00
_cell.angle_beta   90.00
_cell.angle_gamma   90.00
#
_symmetry.space_group_name_H-M   'P 1'
#
loop_
_entity.id
_entity.type
_entity.pdbx_description
1 polymer ?
#
loop_
_entity_poly.entity_id
_entity_poly.type
_entity_poly.pdbx_seq_one_letter_code
_entity_poly.pdbx_strand_id
1 'polypeptide(L)'
;MPTSLPALAAGILRSDQLWHVRSDAVRFEAAGLTPAYTLEAALSVEAQADRAAHLVAELARKLGRLPEAFAWWPVFEPGPYFDLYSSQIHSFCRVEELQSVVRVRIYADLLLPAFRRAEAFFIETFLPAYHAAAGLAPDDAFSRNLADHAIPGMIELLRDAELAVAGTLARLEDQLDVLALLGGLEERIQHRPPPGSRLAPRLPLELQRMPREMPTLTLDAMFNGPERRPFGRDAWLHFQQAQGVRQSWPNND
;
A
#
# COMPACT_ATOMS: atom_id res chain seq x y z
N MET A 1 4.98 3.24 -7.62
CA MET A 1 6.13 3.75 -6.88
C MET A 1 6.19 2.93 -5.59
N PRO A 2 6.92 3.29 -4.53
CA PRO A 2 6.83 2.52 -3.29
C PRO A 2 5.40 2.58 -2.71
N THR A 3 4.65 1.50 -2.80
CA THR A 3 3.31 1.40 -2.20
C THR A 3 3.32 0.59 -0.90
N SER A 4 4.46 0.00 -0.56
CA SER A 4 4.69 -0.82 0.63
C SER A 4 6.08 -0.58 1.22
N LEU A 5 6.30 -0.94 2.48
CA LEU A 5 7.62 -0.86 3.12
C LEU A 5 8.70 -1.67 2.40
N PRO A 6 8.46 -2.93 1.95
CA PRO A 6 9.40 -3.64 1.10
C PRO A 6 9.74 -2.89 -0.19
N ALA A 7 8.74 -2.27 -0.83
CA ALA A 7 8.96 -1.47 -2.04
C ALA A 7 9.78 -0.20 -1.75
N LEU A 8 9.57 0.44 -0.59
CA LEU A 8 10.30 1.63 -0.16
C LEU A 8 11.77 1.30 0.11
N ALA A 9 12.03 0.22 0.87
CA ALA A 9 13.38 -0.26 1.11
C ALA A 9 14.10 -0.61 -0.22
N ALA A 10 13.42 -1.29 -1.14
CA ALA A 10 13.97 -1.58 -2.46
C ALA A 10 14.21 -0.32 -3.31
N GLY A 11 13.41 0.72 -3.10
CA GLY A 11 13.60 2.03 -3.71
C GLY A 11 14.86 2.71 -3.20
N ILE A 12 15.02 2.78 -1.87
CA ILE A 12 16.19 3.35 -1.20
C ILE A 12 17.47 2.64 -1.67
N LEU A 13 17.49 1.29 -1.64
CA LEU A 13 18.64 0.49 -2.09
C LEU A 13 19.04 0.70 -3.55
N ARG A 14 18.13 1.21 -4.39
CA ARG A 14 18.33 1.47 -5.82
C ARG A 14 18.20 2.95 -6.16
N SER A 15 18.48 3.83 -5.20
CA SER A 15 18.37 5.28 -5.40
C SER A 15 19.20 5.76 -6.60
N ASP A 16 20.34 5.12 -6.87
CA ASP A 16 21.20 5.40 -8.02
C ASP A 16 20.64 4.97 -9.38
N GLN A 17 19.48 4.30 -9.42
CA GLN A 17 18.83 3.78 -10.64
C GLN A 17 17.45 4.38 -10.86
N LEU A 18 16.92 5.14 -9.90
CA LEU A 18 15.57 5.69 -9.95
C LEU A 18 15.58 7.16 -10.37
N TRP A 19 14.94 7.48 -11.49
CA TRP A 19 14.72 8.85 -11.96
C TRP A 19 13.24 9.10 -12.26
N HIS A 20 12.81 10.36 -12.12
CA HIS A 20 11.48 10.83 -12.52
C HIS A 20 10.30 10.07 -11.89
N VAL A 21 10.43 9.77 -10.59
CA VAL A 21 9.41 9.12 -9.78
C VAL A 21 8.48 10.17 -9.14
N ARG A 22 7.22 9.79 -8.87
CA ARG A 22 6.22 10.65 -8.19
C ARG A 22 5.75 9.98 -6.91
N SER A 23 5.45 10.75 -5.87
CA SER A 23 4.98 10.18 -4.61
C SER A 23 3.59 9.58 -4.77
N ASP A 24 3.47 8.28 -4.50
CA ASP A 24 2.18 7.61 -4.42
C ASP A 24 1.41 8.08 -3.16
N ALA A 25 2.11 8.44 -2.08
CA ALA A 25 1.49 8.99 -0.88
C ALA A 25 0.80 10.34 -1.15
N VAL A 26 1.48 11.29 -1.81
CA VAL A 26 0.90 12.60 -2.15
C VAL A 26 -0.29 12.45 -3.08
N ARG A 27 -0.21 11.54 -4.06
CA ARG A 27 -1.34 11.24 -4.94
C ARG A 27 -2.53 10.65 -4.18
N PHE A 28 -2.26 9.74 -3.26
CA PHE A 28 -3.27 9.08 -2.43
C PHE A 28 -3.99 10.07 -1.51
N GLU A 29 -3.28 11.08 -0.99
CA GLU A 29 -3.85 12.14 -0.14
C GLU A 29 -4.49 13.30 -0.91
N ALA A 30 -4.20 13.48 -2.20
CA ALA A 30 -4.64 14.64 -2.98
C ALA A 30 -6.17 14.87 -3.01
N ALA A 31 -6.97 13.81 -2.87
CA ALA A 31 -8.44 13.90 -2.83
C ALA A 31 -9.02 13.91 -1.40
N GLY A 32 -8.17 13.85 -0.37
CA GLY A 32 -8.57 13.47 0.99
C GLY A 32 -8.89 11.97 1.09
N LEU A 33 -8.60 11.38 2.25
CA LEU A 33 -9.01 10.00 2.52
C LEU A 33 -10.51 9.94 2.74
N THR A 34 -11.15 8.87 2.30
CA THR A 34 -12.55 8.65 2.67
C THR A 34 -12.63 8.48 4.19
N PRO A 35 -13.76 8.84 4.82
CA PRO A 35 -13.92 8.72 6.27
C PRO A 35 -13.62 7.30 6.78
N ALA A 36 -13.89 6.28 5.97
CA ALA A 36 -13.60 4.88 6.26
C ALA A 36 -12.11 4.57 6.47
N TYR A 37 -11.19 5.38 5.91
CA TYR A 37 -9.75 5.14 5.95
C TYR A 37 -8.95 6.29 6.56
N THR A 38 -9.62 7.27 7.16
CA THR A 38 -8.95 8.45 7.70
C THR A 38 -8.23 8.13 9.00
N LEU A 39 -6.91 8.31 8.99
CA LEU A 39 -6.07 8.32 10.20
C LEU A 39 -5.42 9.70 10.33
N GLU A 40 -5.57 10.29 11.52
CA GLU A 40 -4.99 11.59 11.84
C GLU A 40 -3.46 11.51 11.89
N ALA A 41 -2.78 12.41 11.17
CA ALA A 41 -1.32 12.44 11.11
C ALA A 41 -0.64 12.80 12.44
N ALA A 42 -1.37 13.48 13.34
CA ALA A 42 -0.91 13.90 14.66
C ALA A 42 -0.88 12.77 15.70
N LEU A 43 -1.44 11.60 15.38
CA LEU A 43 -1.39 10.44 16.27
C LEU A 43 0.05 9.96 16.45
N SER A 44 0.36 9.50 17.66
CA SER A 44 1.60 8.76 17.92
C SER A 44 1.66 7.51 17.04
N VAL A 45 2.88 7.02 16.75
CA VAL A 45 3.11 5.80 15.97
C VAL A 45 2.32 4.61 16.55
N GLU A 46 2.25 4.50 17.86
CA GLU A 46 1.49 3.46 18.56
C GLU A 46 -0.03 3.61 18.34
N ALA A 47 -0.57 4.82 18.49
CA ALA A 47 -1.99 5.07 18.25
C ALA A 47 -2.38 4.89 16.77
N GLN A 48 -1.46 5.19 15.84
CA GLN A 48 -1.62 4.86 14.43
C GLN A 48 -1.73 3.35 14.24
N ALA A 49 -0.86 2.55 14.88
CA ALA A 49 -0.89 1.10 14.79
C ALA A 49 -2.19 0.49 15.32
N ASP A 50 -2.71 0.98 16.46
CA ASP A 50 -4.01 0.57 17.01
C ASP A 50 -5.15 0.81 16.03
N ARG A 51 -5.28 2.04 15.52
CA ARG A 51 -6.38 2.36 14.60
C ARG A 51 -6.20 1.66 13.25
N ALA A 52 -4.97 1.54 12.74
CA ALA A 52 -4.69 0.87 11.49
C ALA A 52 -5.05 -0.63 11.53
N ALA A 53 -4.86 -1.30 12.67
CA ALA A 53 -5.26 -2.70 12.80
C ALA A 53 -6.76 -2.89 12.53
N HIS A 54 -7.61 -2.01 13.06
CA HIS A 54 -9.05 -2.04 12.80
C HIS A 54 -9.38 -1.82 11.32
N LEU A 55 -8.69 -0.88 10.65
CA LEU A 55 -8.89 -0.59 9.24
C LEU A 55 -8.44 -1.75 8.33
N VAL A 56 -7.29 -2.34 8.63
CA VAL A 56 -6.75 -3.50 7.91
C VAL A 56 -7.66 -4.72 8.09
N ALA A 57 -8.20 -4.94 9.29
CA ALA A 57 -9.17 -6.01 9.54
C ALA A 57 -10.47 -5.83 8.73
N GLU A 58 -10.98 -4.59 8.61
CA GLU A 58 -12.12 -4.29 7.75
C GLU A 58 -11.81 -4.55 6.27
N LEU A 59 -10.64 -4.13 5.80
CA LEU A 59 -10.19 -4.40 4.42
C LEU A 59 -10.04 -5.88 4.14
N ALA A 60 -9.46 -6.64 5.07
CA ALA A 60 -9.33 -8.09 4.97
C ALA A 60 -10.71 -8.74 4.89
N ARG A 61 -11.69 -8.33 5.72
CA ARG A 61 -13.07 -8.82 5.62
C ARG A 61 -13.74 -8.49 4.29
N LYS A 62 -13.53 -7.28 3.74
CA LYS A 62 -14.02 -6.92 2.41
C LYS A 62 -13.35 -7.77 1.32
N LEU A 63 -12.04 -7.94 1.40
CA LEU A 63 -11.26 -8.73 0.44
C LEU A 63 -11.62 -10.22 0.50
N GLY A 64 -11.84 -10.79 1.69
CA GLY A 64 -12.26 -12.17 1.87
C GLY A 64 -13.66 -12.47 1.30
N ARG A 65 -14.56 -11.49 1.27
CA ARG A 65 -15.88 -11.59 0.62
C ARG A 65 -15.85 -11.32 -0.88
N LEU A 66 -14.71 -10.85 -1.40
CA LEU A 66 -14.61 -10.45 -2.80
C LEU A 66 -14.88 -11.59 -3.79
N PRO A 67 -14.42 -12.84 -3.58
CA PRO A 67 -14.72 -13.93 -4.53
C PRO A 67 -16.22 -14.10 -4.79
N GLU A 68 -17.04 -14.00 -3.73
CA GLU A 68 -18.49 -14.08 -3.84
C GLU A 68 -19.08 -12.86 -4.54
N ALA A 69 -18.63 -11.65 -4.19
CA ALA A 69 -19.15 -10.41 -4.74
C ALA A 69 -18.72 -10.18 -6.21
N PHE A 70 -17.50 -10.56 -6.56
CA PHE A 70 -16.87 -10.30 -7.85
C PHE A 70 -17.64 -10.96 -9.00
N ALA A 71 -18.17 -12.16 -8.78
CA ALA A 71 -18.96 -12.89 -9.77
C ALA A 71 -20.21 -12.11 -10.23
N TRP A 72 -20.71 -11.19 -9.40
CA TRP A 72 -21.93 -10.43 -9.66
C TRP A 72 -21.68 -9.08 -10.33
N TRP A 73 -20.42 -8.69 -10.51
CA TRP A 73 -20.08 -7.40 -11.09
C TRP A 73 -19.84 -7.52 -12.60
N PRO A 74 -20.70 -6.91 -13.46
CA PRO A 74 -20.53 -6.93 -14.91
C PRO A 74 -19.16 -6.37 -15.33
N VAL A 75 -18.73 -5.30 -14.66
CA VAL A 75 -17.41 -4.70 -14.75
C VAL A 75 -16.96 -4.47 -13.32
N PHE A 76 -15.78 -4.97 -12.94
CA PHE A 76 -15.32 -4.82 -11.57
C PHE A 76 -14.69 -3.45 -11.33
N GLU A 77 -15.24 -2.67 -10.42
CA GLU A 77 -14.76 -1.32 -10.07
C GLU A 77 -14.22 -1.26 -8.62
N PRO A 78 -12.90 -1.36 -8.39
CA PRO A 78 -12.35 -1.41 -7.03
C PRO A 78 -12.70 -0.20 -6.16
N GLY A 79 -12.96 0.97 -6.77
CA GLY A 79 -13.33 2.19 -6.07
C GLY A 79 -14.56 2.01 -5.17
N PRO A 80 -15.75 1.79 -5.74
CA PRO A 80 -16.97 1.54 -4.97
C PRO A 80 -16.88 0.35 -4.01
N TYR A 81 -16.16 -0.72 -4.35
CA TYR A 81 -16.10 -1.90 -3.47
C TYR A 81 -15.31 -1.63 -2.19
N PHE A 82 -14.19 -0.91 -2.34
CA PHE A 82 -13.27 -0.62 -1.25
C PHE A 82 -13.43 0.81 -0.73
N ASP A 83 -14.51 1.53 -1.03
CA ASP A 83 -14.72 2.93 -0.62
C ASP A 83 -13.54 3.86 -0.94
N LEU A 84 -13.00 3.79 -2.16
CA LEU A 84 -11.86 4.58 -2.63
C LEU A 84 -12.26 5.57 -3.73
N TYR A 85 -11.63 6.73 -3.72
CA TYR A 85 -11.67 7.67 -4.85
C TYR A 85 -10.78 7.18 -6.01
N SER A 86 -11.09 7.61 -7.23
CA SER A 86 -10.35 7.22 -8.44
C SER A 86 -8.85 7.54 -8.37
N SER A 87 -8.46 8.61 -7.67
CA SER A 87 -7.05 8.97 -7.44
C SER A 87 -6.31 7.94 -6.59
N GLN A 88 -7.01 7.29 -5.65
CA GLN A 88 -6.47 6.35 -4.68
C GLN A 88 -6.34 4.94 -5.23
N ILE A 89 -7.27 4.52 -6.11
CA ILE A 89 -7.32 3.17 -6.66
C ILE A 89 -5.94 2.73 -7.17
N HIS A 90 -5.29 3.56 -7.99
CA HIS A 90 -4.03 3.19 -8.64
C HIS A 90 -2.84 3.00 -7.70
N SER A 91 -2.82 3.68 -6.56
CA SER A 91 -1.75 3.57 -5.56
C SER A 91 -2.07 2.47 -4.53
N PHE A 92 -3.36 2.28 -4.24
CA PHE A 92 -3.83 1.45 -3.13
C PHE A 92 -4.20 0.01 -3.53
N CYS A 93 -4.72 -0.19 -4.74
CA CYS A 93 -5.30 -1.45 -5.18
C CYS A 93 -4.76 -1.84 -6.56
N ARG A 94 -4.36 -3.10 -6.70
CA ARG A 94 -4.00 -3.70 -7.99
C ARG A 94 -4.89 -4.91 -8.24
N VAL A 95 -5.63 -4.85 -9.34
CA VAL A 95 -6.48 -5.95 -9.81
C VAL A 95 -5.85 -6.50 -11.08
N GLU A 96 -5.56 -7.80 -11.09
CA GLU A 96 -5.05 -8.52 -12.24
C GLU A 96 -6.02 -9.65 -12.60
N GLU A 97 -6.54 -9.61 -13.81
CA GLU A 97 -7.37 -10.70 -14.35
C GLU A 97 -6.53 -11.48 -15.37
N LEU A 98 -6.13 -12.69 -15.00
CA LEU A 98 -5.32 -13.59 -15.82
C LEU A 98 -6.14 -14.83 -16.15
N GLN A 99 -6.72 -14.86 -17.36
CA GLN A 99 -7.59 -15.93 -17.83
C GLN A 99 -8.78 -16.15 -16.90
N SER A 100 -8.77 -17.23 -16.12
CA SER A 100 -9.79 -17.59 -15.13
C SER A 100 -9.41 -17.24 -13.70
N VAL A 101 -8.26 -16.61 -13.46
CA VAL A 101 -7.79 -16.24 -12.13
C VAL A 101 -7.84 -14.73 -11.97
N VAL A 102 -8.43 -14.28 -10.88
CA VAL A 102 -8.44 -12.89 -10.45
C VAL A 102 -7.53 -12.77 -9.24
N ARG A 103 -6.59 -11.83 -9.30
CA ARG A 103 -5.74 -11.45 -8.18
C ARG A 103 -6.04 -10.02 -7.78
N VAL A 104 -6.32 -9.79 -6.51
CA VAL A 104 -6.52 -8.46 -5.95
C VAL A 104 -5.54 -8.24 -4.81
N ARG A 105 -4.68 -7.24 -4.98
CA ARG A 105 -3.71 -6.82 -3.98
C ARG A 105 -4.06 -5.43 -3.46
N ILE A 106 -4.06 -5.30 -2.13
CA ILE A 106 -4.28 -4.06 -1.41
C ILE A 106 -3.00 -3.67 -0.67
N TYR A 107 -2.46 -2.49 -0.96
CA TYR A 107 -1.26 -1.96 -0.31
C TYR A 107 -1.64 -1.15 0.93
N ALA A 108 -2.03 -1.84 2.01
CA ALA A 108 -2.56 -1.17 3.20
C ALA A 108 -1.51 -0.37 3.99
N ASP A 109 -0.22 -0.50 3.70
CA ASP A 109 0.85 0.36 4.24
C ASP A 109 0.54 1.85 3.98
N LEU A 110 -0.08 2.17 2.84
CA LEU A 110 -0.53 3.54 2.50
C LEU A 110 -1.58 4.10 3.45
N LEU A 111 -2.26 3.28 4.26
CA LEU A 111 -3.17 3.80 5.30
C LEU A 111 -2.42 4.49 6.43
N LEU A 112 -1.17 4.12 6.69
CA LEU A 112 -0.38 4.65 7.79
C LEU A 112 0.21 6.02 7.44
N PRO A 113 -0.11 7.09 8.20
CA PRO A 113 0.55 8.39 8.02
C PRO A 113 2.08 8.30 8.11
N ALA A 114 2.62 7.48 9.02
CA ALA A 114 4.07 7.28 9.14
C ALA A 114 4.71 6.76 7.84
N PHE A 115 4.10 5.75 7.19
CA PHE A 115 4.57 5.25 5.91
C PHE A 115 4.47 6.31 4.80
N ARG A 116 3.32 6.99 4.70
CA ARG A 116 3.11 8.05 3.69
C ARG A 116 4.13 9.17 3.80
N ARG A 117 4.48 9.60 5.01
CA ARG A 117 5.55 10.60 5.23
C ARG A 117 6.91 10.07 4.78
N ALA A 118 7.24 8.82 5.10
CA ALA A 118 8.51 8.23 4.68
C ALA A 118 8.62 8.11 3.15
N GLU A 119 7.55 7.69 2.48
CA GLU A 119 7.50 7.59 1.02
C GLU A 119 7.59 8.95 0.35
N ALA A 120 6.80 9.93 0.80
CA ALA A 120 6.84 11.29 0.27
C ALA A 120 8.23 11.91 0.46
N PHE A 121 8.83 11.78 1.65
CA PHE A 121 10.18 12.27 1.91
C PHE A 121 11.24 11.58 1.04
N PHE A 122 11.12 10.27 0.85
CA PHE A 122 12.02 9.52 -0.03
C PHE A 122 12.01 10.11 -1.45
N ILE A 123 10.82 10.33 -2.00
CA ILE A 123 10.65 10.78 -3.38
C ILE A 123 10.97 12.26 -3.56
N GLU A 124 10.51 13.11 -2.65
CA GLU A 124 10.54 14.57 -2.83
C GLU A 124 11.80 15.23 -2.27
N THR A 125 12.47 14.58 -1.31
CA THR A 125 13.65 15.16 -0.62
C THR A 125 14.87 14.28 -0.75
N PHE A 126 14.79 13.01 -0.32
CA PHE A 126 15.96 12.13 -0.26
C PHE A 126 16.53 11.82 -1.64
N LEU A 127 15.70 11.35 -2.57
CA LEU A 127 16.16 10.92 -3.90
C LEU A 127 16.75 12.08 -4.72
N PRO A 128 16.15 13.28 -4.76
CA PRO A 128 16.79 14.45 -5.37
C PRO A 128 18.12 14.83 -4.73
N ALA A 129 18.21 14.84 -3.38
CA ALA A 129 19.45 15.14 -2.67
C ALA A 129 20.54 14.09 -2.94
N TYR A 130 20.16 12.82 -3.00
CA TYR A 130 21.05 11.71 -3.34
C TYR A 130 21.66 11.88 -4.73
N HIS A 131 20.82 12.19 -5.72
CA HIS A 131 21.28 12.44 -7.10
C HIS A 131 22.11 13.71 -7.25
N ALA A 132 21.75 14.79 -6.55
CA ALA A 132 22.52 16.02 -6.57
C ALA A 132 23.94 15.84 -6.01
N ALA A 133 24.11 14.97 -5.01
CA ALA A 133 25.42 14.65 -4.44
C ALA A 133 26.23 13.61 -5.25
N ALA A 134 25.64 13.00 -6.28
CA ALA A 134 26.27 11.91 -7.03
C ALA A 134 27.53 12.39 -7.77
N GLY A 135 28.67 11.74 -7.52
CA GLY A 135 29.95 12.08 -8.15
C GLY A 135 30.66 13.32 -7.58
N LEU A 136 30.09 13.98 -6.57
CA LEU A 136 30.69 15.14 -5.93
C LEU A 136 31.58 14.75 -4.73
N ALA A 137 32.53 15.63 -4.42
CA ALA A 137 33.39 15.48 -3.24
C ALA A 137 32.55 15.53 -1.94
N PRO A 138 33.01 14.91 -0.84
CA PRO A 138 32.29 14.92 0.44
C PRO A 138 32.04 16.33 1.00
N ASP A 139 32.97 17.26 0.75
CA ASP A 139 32.89 18.65 1.22
C ASP A 139 32.06 19.56 0.30
N ASP A 140 31.41 19.03 -0.73
CA ASP A 140 30.48 19.80 -1.54
C ASP A 140 29.17 20.10 -0.76
N ALA A 141 28.52 21.23 -1.06
CA ALA A 141 27.29 21.63 -0.40
C ALA A 141 26.15 20.60 -0.57
N PHE A 142 26.03 19.95 -1.72
CA PHE A 142 25.04 18.89 -1.96
C PHE A 142 25.38 17.61 -1.19
N SER A 143 26.66 17.24 -1.14
CA SER A 143 27.11 16.10 -0.32
C SER A 143 26.81 16.32 1.17
N ARG A 144 27.06 17.53 1.70
CA ARG A 144 26.69 17.88 3.08
C ARG A 144 25.18 17.87 3.30
N ASN A 145 24.40 18.44 2.38
CA ASN A 145 22.94 18.39 2.50
C ASN A 145 22.41 16.94 2.55
N LEU A 146 22.95 16.05 1.72
CA LEU A 146 22.62 14.62 1.77
C LEU A 146 22.99 14.00 3.13
N ALA A 147 24.22 14.24 3.60
CA ALA A 147 24.75 13.63 4.82
C ALA A 147 24.10 14.15 6.10
N ASP A 148 23.90 15.47 6.21
CA ASP A 148 23.50 16.13 7.44
C ASP A 148 21.97 16.21 7.61
N HIS A 149 21.21 16.13 6.51
CA HIS A 149 19.76 16.32 6.53
C HIS A 149 18.99 15.15 5.91
N ALA A 150 19.25 14.84 4.64
CA ALA A 150 18.42 13.86 3.92
C ALA A 150 18.58 12.44 4.47
N ILE A 151 19.80 11.99 4.73
CA ILE A 151 20.07 10.66 5.30
C ILE A 151 19.45 10.51 6.70
N PRO A 152 19.73 11.39 7.68
CA PRO A 152 19.12 11.29 9.02
C PRO A 152 17.60 11.32 8.97
N GLY A 153 17.01 12.22 8.18
CA GLY A 153 15.56 12.33 8.02
C GLY A 153 14.93 11.05 7.45
N MET A 154 15.57 10.43 6.44
CA MET A 154 15.10 9.17 5.88
C MET A 154 15.18 8.02 6.89
N ILE A 155 16.26 7.95 7.69
CA ILE A 155 16.41 6.93 8.74
C ILE A 155 15.29 7.05 9.78
N GLU A 156 15.02 8.26 10.26
CA GLU A 156 13.98 8.50 11.26
C GLU A 156 12.60 8.13 10.72
N LEU A 157 12.24 8.62 9.54
CA LEU A 157 10.93 8.37 8.94
C LEU A 157 10.74 6.89 8.56
N LEU A 158 11.77 6.22 8.06
CA LEU A 158 11.70 4.80 7.76
C LEU A 158 11.48 3.98 9.04
N ARG A 159 12.20 4.31 10.13
CA ARG A 159 12.01 3.66 11.43
C ARG A 159 10.59 3.84 11.96
N ASP A 160 10.04 5.05 11.87
CA ASP A 160 8.66 5.32 12.31
C ASP A 160 7.64 4.51 11.49
N ALA A 161 7.84 4.42 10.18
CA ALA A 161 7.00 3.62 9.30
C ALA A 161 7.11 2.11 9.62
N GLU A 162 8.33 1.60 9.84
CA GLU A 162 8.58 0.22 10.28
C GLU A 162 7.87 -0.08 11.60
N LEU A 163 8.00 0.80 12.60
CA LEU A 163 7.34 0.65 13.91
C LEU A 163 5.81 0.67 13.78
N ALA A 164 5.26 1.56 12.96
CA ALA A 164 3.82 1.63 12.73
C ALA A 164 3.29 0.34 12.08
N VAL A 165 3.97 -0.17 11.05
CA VAL A 165 3.58 -1.41 10.36
C VAL A 165 3.73 -2.62 11.27
N ALA A 166 4.88 -2.77 11.93
CA ALA A 166 5.13 -3.89 12.84
C ALA A 166 4.15 -3.87 14.02
N GLY A 167 3.89 -2.69 14.60
CA GLY A 167 2.92 -2.52 15.67
C GLY A 167 1.49 -2.86 15.23
N THR A 168 1.14 -2.57 13.97
CA THR A 168 -0.16 -2.94 13.39
C THR A 168 -0.27 -4.45 13.23
N LEU A 169 0.75 -5.11 12.68
CA LEU A 169 0.78 -6.56 12.53
C LEU A 169 0.67 -7.29 13.87
N ALA A 170 1.37 -6.80 14.91
CA ALA A 170 1.28 -7.38 16.25
C ALA A 170 -0.16 -7.38 16.80
N ARG A 171 -0.95 -6.35 16.51
CA ARG A 171 -2.36 -6.26 16.93
C ARG A 171 -3.30 -7.14 16.10
N LEU A 172 -2.81 -7.68 14.99
CA LEU A 172 -3.54 -8.56 14.08
C LEU A 172 -3.13 -10.03 14.24
N GLU A 173 -2.23 -10.36 15.18
CA GLU A 173 -1.61 -11.68 15.29
C GLU A 173 -2.62 -12.83 15.53
N ASP A 174 -3.74 -12.54 16.19
CA ASP A 174 -4.80 -13.51 16.46
C ASP A 174 -5.93 -13.50 15.41
N GLN A 175 -5.86 -12.64 14.39
CA GLN A 175 -6.89 -12.52 13.37
C GLN A 175 -6.59 -13.42 12.17
N LEU A 176 -6.95 -14.70 12.28
CA LEU A 176 -6.71 -15.73 11.25
C LEU A 176 -7.18 -15.31 9.84
N ASP A 177 -8.33 -14.65 9.73
CA ASP A 177 -8.86 -14.19 8.44
C ASP A 177 -7.95 -13.15 7.77
N VAL A 178 -7.27 -12.32 8.57
CA VAL A 178 -6.29 -11.34 8.08
C VAL A 178 -5.01 -12.06 7.69
N LEU A 179 -4.51 -12.96 8.55
CA LEU A 179 -3.29 -13.72 8.29
C LEU A 179 -3.36 -14.53 7.01
N ALA A 180 -4.53 -15.13 6.71
CA ALA A 180 -4.77 -15.89 5.48
C ALA A 180 -4.67 -15.02 4.20
N LEU A 181 -4.84 -13.71 4.34
CA LEU A 181 -4.81 -12.74 3.24
C LEU A 181 -3.52 -11.92 3.19
N LEU A 182 -2.57 -12.09 4.12
CA LEU A 182 -1.32 -11.33 4.09
C LEU A 182 -0.45 -11.77 2.90
N GLY A 183 -0.30 -10.89 1.91
CA GLY A 183 0.55 -11.07 0.72
C GLY A 183 2.01 -10.68 0.93
N GLY A 184 2.46 -10.63 2.18
CA GLY A 184 3.78 -10.09 2.52
C GLY A 184 4.95 -10.90 1.97
N LEU A 185 4.81 -12.20 1.72
CA LEU A 185 5.88 -13.00 1.13
C LEU A 185 6.10 -12.64 -0.35
N GLU A 186 5.03 -12.61 -1.14
CA GLU A 186 5.04 -12.31 -2.57
C GLU A 186 5.58 -10.89 -2.82
N GLU A 187 5.13 -9.91 -2.04
CA GLU A 187 5.59 -8.53 -2.14
C GLU A 187 7.10 -8.43 -1.85
N ARG A 188 7.58 -9.11 -0.81
CA ARG A 188 9.01 -9.15 -0.46
C ARG A 188 9.87 -9.83 -1.53
N ILE A 189 9.36 -10.90 -2.15
CA ILE A 189 10.04 -11.58 -3.25
C ILE A 189 10.11 -10.66 -4.48
N GLN A 190 9.00 -9.99 -4.81
CA GLN A 190 8.90 -9.09 -5.96
C GLN A 190 9.91 -7.93 -5.89
N HIS A 191 10.16 -7.41 -4.69
CA HIS A 191 11.08 -6.28 -4.49
C HIS A 191 12.51 -6.69 -4.13
N ARG A 192 12.80 -7.99 -4.10
CA ARG A 192 14.15 -8.48 -3.84
C ARG A 192 15.10 -8.00 -4.95
N PRO A 193 16.24 -7.37 -4.60
CA PRO A 193 17.27 -7.06 -5.58
C PRO A 193 17.76 -8.35 -6.27
N PRO A 194 17.88 -8.37 -7.61
CA PRO A 194 18.46 -9.51 -8.32
C PRO A 194 19.85 -9.88 -7.76
N PRO A 195 20.22 -11.16 -7.73
CA PRO A 195 21.57 -11.57 -7.32
C PRO A 195 22.66 -10.81 -8.08
N GLY A 196 23.65 -10.29 -7.36
CA GLY A 196 24.74 -9.49 -7.96
C GLY A 196 24.40 -8.02 -8.23
N SER A 197 23.18 -7.57 -7.90
CA SER A 197 22.85 -6.14 -7.99
C SER A 197 23.72 -5.32 -7.05
N ARG A 198 24.28 -4.22 -7.58
CA ARG A 198 25.00 -3.23 -6.78
C ARG A 198 23.97 -2.38 -6.03
N LEU A 199 24.15 -2.26 -4.71
CA LEU A 199 23.38 -1.31 -3.91
C LEU A 199 23.85 0.11 -4.20
N ALA A 200 22.93 1.07 -4.08
CA ALA A 200 23.21 2.49 -4.18
C ALA A 200 24.42 2.85 -3.27
N PRO A 201 25.50 3.42 -3.83
CA PRO A 201 26.69 3.76 -3.05
C PRO A 201 26.39 4.84 -2.00
N ARG A 202 27.24 4.94 -0.98
CA ARG A 202 27.14 5.98 0.09
C ARG A 202 25.89 5.90 0.96
N LEU A 203 25.06 4.86 0.84
CA LEU A 203 24.03 4.58 1.82
C LEU A 203 24.64 4.06 3.12
N PRO A 204 24.28 4.61 4.29
CA PRO A 204 24.68 4.06 5.58
C PRO A 204 23.98 2.72 5.83
N LEU A 205 24.48 1.92 6.78
CA LEU A 205 23.99 0.57 7.04
C LEU A 205 22.51 0.55 7.43
N GLU A 206 22.05 1.59 8.12
CA GLU A 206 20.68 1.78 8.59
C GLU A 206 19.67 1.89 7.43
N LEU A 207 20.10 2.39 6.27
CA LEU A 207 19.28 2.48 5.06
C LEU A 207 19.49 1.29 4.12
N GLN A 208 20.38 0.35 4.46
CA GLN A 208 20.61 -0.88 3.69
C GLN A 208 19.67 -2.02 4.11
N ARG A 209 18.44 -1.69 4.54
CA ARG A 209 17.43 -2.70 4.93
C ARG A 209 17.01 -3.53 3.73
N MET A 210 17.11 -4.85 3.86
CA MET A 210 16.73 -5.75 2.78
C MET A 210 15.20 -5.87 2.72
N PRO A 211 14.57 -5.75 1.54
CA PRO A 211 13.11 -5.85 1.40
C PRO A 211 12.52 -7.11 2.03
N ARG A 212 13.25 -8.24 2.01
CA ARG A 212 12.82 -9.52 2.61
C ARG A 212 12.63 -9.48 4.13
N GLU A 213 13.26 -8.54 4.81
CA GLU A 213 13.21 -8.34 6.26
C GLU A 213 12.16 -7.29 6.65
N MET A 214 11.61 -6.56 5.68
CA MET A 214 10.64 -5.50 5.93
C MET A 214 9.25 -6.08 6.18
N PRO A 215 8.56 -5.68 7.27
CA PRO A 215 7.16 -6.05 7.46
C PRO A 215 6.26 -5.29 6.45
N THR A 216 5.07 -5.81 6.18
CA THR A 216 4.06 -5.13 5.35
C THR A 216 2.66 -5.56 5.73
N LEU A 217 1.70 -4.65 5.53
CA LEU A 217 0.25 -4.85 5.65
C LEU A 217 -0.38 -5.16 4.29
N THR A 218 0.43 -5.49 3.28
CA THR A 218 -0.08 -5.86 1.95
C THR A 218 -1.01 -7.07 2.06
N LEU A 219 -2.26 -6.90 1.61
CA LEU A 219 -3.26 -7.97 1.52
C LEU A 219 -3.32 -8.46 0.07
N ASP A 220 -3.48 -9.76 -0.13
CA ASP A 220 -3.53 -10.40 -1.44
C ASP A 220 -4.58 -11.53 -1.43
N ALA A 221 -5.49 -11.49 -2.39
CA ALA A 221 -6.48 -12.53 -2.61
C ALA A 221 -6.41 -13.01 -4.05
N MET A 222 -6.38 -14.33 -4.22
CA MET A 222 -6.44 -14.99 -5.52
C MET A 222 -7.62 -15.95 -5.54
N PHE A 223 -8.47 -15.83 -6.55
CA PHE A 223 -9.66 -16.65 -6.69
C PHE A 223 -10.01 -16.85 -8.17
N ASN A 224 -10.85 -17.83 -8.46
CA ASN A 224 -11.32 -18.05 -9.82
C ASN A 224 -12.36 -16.98 -10.20
N GLY A 225 -12.15 -16.32 -11.33
CA GLY A 225 -13.14 -15.46 -11.94
C GLY A 225 -14.34 -16.27 -12.47
N PRO A 226 -15.51 -15.64 -12.62
CA PRO A 226 -16.69 -16.30 -13.17
C PRO A 226 -16.48 -16.65 -14.66
N GLU A 227 -16.94 -17.83 -15.09
CA GLU A 227 -16.92 -18.22 -16.51
C GLU A 227 -17.76 -17.27 -17.39
N ARG A 228 -18.82 -16.68 -16.80
CA ARG A 228 -19.65 -15.65 -17.41
C ARG A 228 -20.07 -14.62 -16.36
N ARG A 229 -19.91 -13.34 -16.68
CA ARG A 229 -20.45 -12.24 -15.86
C ARG A 229 -21.91 -11.98 -16.21
N PRO A 230 -22.78 -11.65 -15.23
CA PRO A 230 -24.15 -11.26 -15.51
C PRO A 230 -24.20 -9.96 -16.32
N PHE A 231 -25.18 -9.82 -17.21
CA PHE A 231 -25.39 -8.62 -18.02
C PHE A 231 -26.84 -8.15 -17.91
N GLY A 232 -27.07 -6.84 -17.86
CA GLY A 232 -28.42 -6.27 -17.82
C GLY A 232 -29.15 -6.41 -16.48
N ARG A 233 -30.47 -6.67 -16.53
CA ARG A 233 -31.38 -6.64 -15.36
C ARG A 233 -31.04 -7.69 -14.28
N ASP A 234 -30.48 -8.83 -14.70
CA ASP A 234 -30.12 -9.93 -13.80
C ASP A 234 -28.97 -9.53 -12.86
N ALA A 235 -28.01 -8.72 -13.35
CA ALA A 235 -26.94 -8.18 -12.51
C ALA A 235 -27.47 -7.30 -11.36
N TRP A 236 -28.52 -6.52 -11.63
CA TRP A 236 -29.07 -5.56 -10.66
C TRP A 236 -29.93 -6.24 -9.58
N LEU A 237 -30.76 -7.22 -9.97
CA LEU A 237 -31.59 -7.99 -9.03
C LEU A 237 -30.75 -8.86 -8.08
N HIS A 238 -29.65 -9.43 -8.57
CA HIS A 238 -28.76 -10.26 -7.75
C HIS A 238 -27.81 -9.43 -6.87
N PHE A 239 -27.34 -8.26 -7.34
CA PHE A 239 -26.56 -7.33 -6.50
C PHE A 239 -27.33 -6.92 -5.23
N GLN A 240 -28.63 -6.63 -5.35
CA GLN A 240 -29.47 -6.29 -4.18
C GLN A 240 -29.62 -7.45 -3.19
N GLN A 241 -29.68 -8.69 -3.69
CA GLN A 241 -29.74 -9.88 -2.85
C GLN A 241 -28.42 -10.12 -2.11
N ALA A 242 -27.27 -9.96 -2.78
CA ALA A 242 -25.94 -10.15 -2.19
C ALA A 242 -25.59 -9.07 -1.14
N GLN A 243 -26.13 -7.86 -1.29
CA GLN A 243 -25.95 -6.76 -0.32
C GLN A 243 -26.91 -6.86 0.90
N GLY A 244 -27.79 -7.86 0.96
CA GLY A 244 -28.76 -8.00 2.05
C GLY A 244 -29.80 -6.88 2.12
N VAL A 245 -29.95 -6.09 1.04
CA VAL A 245 -30.89 -4.96 0.98
C VAL A 245 -32.30 -5.53 0.73
N ARG A 246 -33.07 -5.73 1.80
CA ARG A 246 -34.52 -5.97 1.68
C ARG A 246 -35.18 -4.72 1.11
N GLN A 247 -35.68 -4.79 -0.12
CA GLN A 247 -36.56 -3.77 -0.65
C GLN A 247 -37.86 -3.73 0.15
N SER A 248 -38.08 -2.69 0.95
CA SER A 248 -39.42 -2.21 1.28
C SER A 248 -39.83 -1.24 0.18
N TRP A 249 -40.62 -1.70 -0.79
CA TRP A 249 -41.39 -0.78 -1.62
C TRP A 249 -42.70 -0.44 -0.91
N PRO A 250 -43.13 0.84 -0.94
CA PRO A 250 -44.47 1.17 -0.49
C PRO A 250 -45.48 0.62 -1.49
N ASN A 251 -46.47 -0.12 -0.99
CA ASN A 251 -47.70 -0.37 -1.73
C ASN A 251 -48.34 0.99 -2.02
N ASN A 252 -48.42 1.35 -3.30
CA ASN A 252 -49.36 2.37 -3.74
C ASN A 252 -50.69 1.66 -3.99
N ASP A 253 -51.61 1.83 -3.04
CA ASP A 253 -53.05 1.81 -3.29
C ASP A 253 -53.48 3.04 -4.09
#